data_AF-R6ZA65-F1
#
_entry.id   AF-R6ZA65-F1
#
_cell.length_a   1.000
_cell.length_b   1.000
_cell.length_c   1.000
_cell.angle_alpha   90.00
_cell.angle_beta   90.00
_cell.angle_gamma   90.00
#
_symmetry.space_group_name_H-M   'P 1'
#
loop_
_entity.id
_entity.type
_entity.pdbx_description
1 polymer ?
#
loop_
_entity_poly.entity_id
_entity_poly.type
_entity_poly.pdbx_seq_one_letter_code
_entity_poly.pdbx_strand_id
1 'polypeptide(L)'
;MMIDTPYARQEQILFNDTTDLFRFEADVEFSEGTRSFGLRFYENEETSQSYQYLFNIEENRYRFEKSPNMPWPANQNIGLERPIRLEAGKKYHIQMILDDTIATIYVDGVALNTRFYQKFGQSLSLFVTDGTLTVTNAGLSKTIK
;
A
#
# COMPACT_ATOMS: atom_id res chain seq x y z
N MET A 1 15.67 0.95 -2.27
CA MET A 1 15.01 1.72 -3.33
C MET A 1 14.51 3.03 -2.73
N MET A 2 14.56 4.14 -3.47
CA MET A 2 14.07 5.44 -3.03
C MET A 2 13.07 5.96 -4.07
N ILE A 3 11.92 6.44 -3.62
CA ILE A 3 10.90 7.12 -4.43
C ILE A 3 10.88 8.57 -3.96
N ASP A 4 11.16 9.53 -4.85
CA ASP A 4 11.31 10.94 -4.46
C ASP A 4 10.46 11.85 -5.33
N THR A 5 9.51 12.57 -4.71
CA THR A 5 8.63 13.50 -5.42
C THR A 5 8.19 14.66 -4.53
N PRO A 6 8.88 15.81 -4.60
CA PRO A 6 8.63 16.91 -3.67
C PRO A 6 7.26 17.59 -3.85
N TYR A 7 6.59 17.43 -5.00
CA TYR A 7 5.35 18.17 -5.32
C TYR A 7 4.31 17.35 -6.11
N ALA A 8 4.45 16.02 -6.15
CA ALA A 8 3.52 15.17 -6.88
C ALA A 8 3.39 13.80 -6.20
N ARG A 9 2.53 12.95 -6.76
CA ARG A 9 2.49 11.53 -6.46
C ARG A 9 3.39 10.80 -7.45
N GLN A 10 4.28 9.96 -6.94
CA GLN A 10 5.10 9.07 -7.74
C GLN A 10 4.95 7.65 -7.23
N GLU A 11 4.85 6.74 -8.19
CA GLU A 11 4.67 5.32 -7.97
C GLU A 11 5.87 4.55 -8.54
N GLN A 12 6.21 3.46 -7.87
CA GLN A 12 7.22 2.52 -8.31
C GLN A 12 6.65 1.11 -8.19
N ILE A 13 6.53 0.45 -9.34
CA ILE A 13 6.19 -0.97 -9.39
C ILE A 13 7.38 -1.78 -8.86
N LEU A 14 7.10 -2.67 -7.91
CA LEU A 14 8.08 -3.56 -7.29
C LEU A 14 8.08 -4.94 -7.93
N PHE A 15 6.89 -5.47 -8.18
CA PHE A 15 6.69 -6.81 -8.71
C PHE A 15 5.56 -6.82 -9.73
N ASN A 16 5.83 -7.52 -10.84
CA ASN A 16 4.85 -7.90 -11.84
C ASN A 16 4.53 -9.39 -11.65
N ASP A 17 3.28 -9.79 -11.86
CA ASP A 17 2.80 -11.16 -11.65
C ASP A 17 2.85 -11.63 -10.18
N THR A 18 2.05 -11.00 -9.32
CA THR A 18 1.95 -11.39 -7.91
C THR A 18 1.14 -12.66 -7.64
N THR A 19 0.47 -13.23 -8.65
CA THR A 19 -0.51 -14.33 -8.52
C THR A 19 -1.62 -14.04 -7.49
N ASP A 20 -2.34 -15.06 -7.04
CA ASP A 20 -3.48 -14.96 -6.12
C ASP A 20 -3.17 -15.41 -4.69
N LEU A 21 -1.93 -15.84 -4.43
CA LEU A 21 -1.47 -16.19 -3.10
C LEU A 21 -0.02 -15.74 -2.94
N PHE A 22 0.19 -14.71 -2.11
CA PHE A 22 1.53 -14.22 -1.86
C PHE A 22 1.65 -13.52 -0.50
N ARG A 23 2.90 -13.49 -0.02
CA ARG A 23 3.33 -12.63 1.07
C ARG A 23 4.28 -11.58 0.51
N PHE A 24 3.98 -10.31 0.74
CA PHE A 24 4.87 -9.18 0.52
C PHE A 24 5.39 -8.69 1.86
N GLU A 25 6.66 -8.31 1.93
CA GLU A 25 7.27 -7.67 3.09
C GLU A 25 8.23 -6.57 2.66
N ALA A 26 8.27 -5.47 3.41
CA ALA A 26 9.21 -4.37 3.20
C ALA A 26 9.35 -3.51 4.46
N ASP A 27 10.53 -2.93 4.63
CA ASP A 27 10.77 -1.85 5.59
C ASP A 27 10.68 -0.51 4.86
N VAL A 28 9.85 0.40 5.38
CA VAL A 28 9.64 1.73 4.80
C VAL A 28 9.99 2.84 5.77
N GLU A 29 10.56 3.91 5.26
CA GLU A 29 10.91 5.13 6.00
C GLU A 29 10.62 6.34 5.11
N PHE A 30 9.91 7.35 5.64
CA PHE A 30 9.50 8.53 4.89
C PHE A 30 10.17 9.81 5.40
N SER A 31 10.39 10.78 4.52
CA SER A 31 10.99 12.07 4.85
C SER A 31 9.97 13.07 5.43
N GLU A 32 10.46 14.06 6.17
CA GLU A 32 9.64 15.17 6.64
C GLU A 32 8.98 15.91 5.46
N GLY A 33 7.75 16.37 5.64
CA GLY A 33 6.95 17.01 4.58
C GLY A 33 6.13 16.03 3.74
N THR A 34 6.40 14.71 3.81
CA THR A 34 5.60 13.69 3.12
C THR A 34 4.13 13.80 3.52
N ARG A 35 3.22 13.92 2.54
CA ARG A 35 1.77 13.99 2.78
C ARG A 35 1.18 12.60 3.02
N SER A 36 1.52 11.67 2.14
CA SER A 36 1.04 10.29 2.21
C SER A 36 1.94 9.33 1.45
N PHE A 37 1.95 8.06 1.85
CA PHE A 37 2.52 6.97 1.09
C PHE A 37 1.55 5.79 1.08
N GLY A 38 1.84 4.76 0.27
CA GLY A 38 1.00 3.58 0.32
C GLY A 38 1.47 2.42 -0.54
N LEU A 39 0.75 1.32 -0.36
CA LEU A 39 0.92 0.07 -1.07
C LEU A 39 -0.28 -0.15 -1.98
N ARG A 40 -0.04 -0.35 -3.27
CA ARG A 40 -1.07 -0.72 -4.25
C ARG A 40 -0.86 -2.15 -4.68
N PHE A 41 -1.97 -2.86 -4.90
CA PHE A 41 -1.95 -4.23 -5.38
C PHE A 41 -3.12 -4.47 -6.35
N TYR A 42 -2.96 -5.51 -7.16
CA TYR A 42 -3.83 -5.79 -8.30
C TYR A 42 -4.01 -4.59 -9.21
N GLU A 43 -2.92 -3.86 -9.42
CA GLU A 43 -2.93 -2.71 -10.31
C GLU A 43 -3.03 -3.14 -11.77
N ASN A 44 -3.95 -2.49 -12.47
CA ASN A 44 -3.98 -2.46 -13.92
C ASN A 44 -3.23 -1.22 -14.41
N GLU A 45 -2.09 -1.44 -15.05
CA GLU A 45 -1.21 -0.35 -15.49
C GLU A 45 -1.84 0.53 -16.58
N GLU A 46 -2.77 0.00 -17.38
CA GLU A 46 -3.46 0.76 -18.44
C GLU A 46 -4.54 1.68 -17.88
N THR A 47 -5.31 1.20 -16.89
CA THR A 47 -6.45 1.94 -16.33
C THR A 47 -6.13 2.64 -15.00
N SER A 48 -4.93 2.39 -14.45
CA SER A 48 -4.51 2.79 -13.09
C SER A 48 -5.46 2.32 -11.98
N GLN A 49 -6.30 1.33 -12.25
CA GLN A 49 -7.23 0.78 -11.28
C GLN A 49 -6.51 -0.21 -10.36
N SER A 50 -6.66 -0.04 -9.06
CA SER A 50 -6.04 -0.91 -8.06
C SER A 50 -6.82 -0.89 -6.75
N TYR A 51 -6.41 -1.75 -5.83
CA TYR A 51 -6.65 -1.54 -4.40
C TYR A 51 -5.41 -0.93 -3.76
N GLN A 52 -5.60 -0.20 -2.66
CA GLN A 52 -4.47 0.38 -1.93
C GLN A 52 -4.69 0.45 -0.42
N TYR A 53 -3.59 0.33 0.30
CA TYR A 53 -3.46 0.80 1.68
C TYR A 53 -2.78 2.16 1.65
N LEU A 54 -3.54 3.20 2.00
CA LEU A 54 -3.09 4.58 1.99
C LEU A 54 -2.79 5.03 3.41
N PHE A 55 -1.53 5.42 3.67
CA PHE A 55 -1.06 6.00 4.92
C PHE A 55 -1.14 7.52 4.83
N ASN A 56 -2.01 8.13 5.63
CA ASN A 56 -2.14 9.58 5.73
C ASN A 56 -1.35 10.05 6.95
N ILE A 57 -0.27 10.80 6.71
CA ILE A 57 0.70 11.14 7.76
C ILE A 57 0.09 12.11 8.77
N GLU A 58 -0.55 13.18 8.32
CA GLU A 58 -1.18 14.17 9.20
C GLU A 58 -2.34 13.57 10.02
N GLU A 59 -3.07 12.64 9.41
CA GLU A 59 -4.22 11.99 10.06
C GLU A 59 -3.80 10.84 10.99
N ASN A 60 -2.51 10.46 11.01
CA ASN A 60 -1.98 9.36 11.81
C ASN A 60 -2.83 8.08 11.68
N ARG A 61 -3.12 7.71 10.44
CA ARG A 61 -3.89 6.50 10.12
C ARG A 61 -3.54 5.95 8.74
N TYR A 62 -3.83 4.67 8.56
CA TYR A 62 -3.92 4.10 7.23
C TYR A 62 -5.29 3.47 6.98
N ARG A 63 -5.73 3.52 5.73
CA ARG A 63 -7.03 3.00 5.32
C ARG A 63 -6.92 2.16 4.07
N PHE A 64 -7.86 1.25 3.90
CA PHE A 64 -8.04 0.51 2.67
C PHE A 64 -8.95 1.28 1.73
N GLU A 65 -8.64 1.36 0.43
CA GLU A 65 -9.54 1.93 -0.57
C GLU A 65 -9.29 1.36 -1.97
N LYS A 66 -10.28 1.51 -2.86
CA LYS A 66 -10.12 1.30 -4.29
C LYS A 66 -9.62 2.61 -4.92
N SER A 67 -8.69 2.54 -5.86
CA SER A 67 -8.17 3.68 -6.61
C SER A 67 -8.42 3.47 -8.10
N PRO A 68 -8.99 4.43 -8.85
CA PRO A 68 -9.69 5.63 -8.38
C PRO A 68 -10.98 5.31 -7.60
N ASN A 69 -11.35 6.17 -6.64
CA ASN A 69 -12.51 5.96 -5.76
C ASN A 69 -13.73 6.85 -6.09
N MET A 70 -13.77 7.46 -7.28
CA MET A 70 -14.78 8.45 -7.70
C MET A 70 -15.53 7.95 -8.95
N PRO A 71 -16.76 8.43 -9.24
CA PRO A 71 -17.48 9.57 -8.65
C PRO A 71 -18.25 9.27 -7.34
N TRP A 72 -18.39 8.00 -6.97
CA TRP A 72 -18.91 7.55 -5.68
C TRP A 72 -17.92 6.55 -5.10
N PRO A 73 -17.83 6.37 -3.76
CA PRO A 73 -16.94 5.38 -3.17
C PRO A 73 -17.17 4.03 -3.83
N ALA A 74 -16.20 3.63 -4.66
CA ALA A 74 -16.27 2.41 -5.45
C ALA A 74 -16.15 1.18 -4.55
N ASN A 75 -15.72 1.38 -3.30
CA ASN A 75 -15.81 0.44 -2.22
C ASN A 75 -16.42 1.14 -0.99
N GLN A 76 -17.48 0.57 -0.41
CA GLN A 76 -18.17 1.12 0.78
C GLN A 76 -17.48 0.60 2.05
N ASN A 77 -16.30 1.12 2.33
CA ASN A 77 -15.40 0.64 3.39
C ASN A 77 -15.08 1.74 4.43
N ILE A 78 -16.00 2.68 4.62
CA ILE A 78 -15.91 3.73 5.63
C ILE A 78 -15.71 3.09 7.01
N GLY A 79 -14.68 3.55 7.73
CA GLY A 79 -14.29 3.02 9.04
C GLY A 79 -13.32 1.83 8.98
N LEU A 80 -13.00 1.30 7.79
CA LEU A 80 -11.96 0.28 7.64
C LEU A 80 -10.56 0.93 7.58
N GLU A 81 -10.14 1.42 8.73
CA GLU A 81 -8.89 2.11 8.94
C GLU A 81 -8.23 1.69 10.24
N ARG A 82 -6.96 2.04 10.39
CA ARG A 82 -6.21 1.85 11.63
C ARG A 82 -5.50 3.13 12.02
N PRO A 83 -5.69 3.62 13.25
CA PRO A 83 -4.85 4.68 13.79
C PRO A 83 -3.44 4.15 14.02
N ILE A 84 -2.43 4.93 13.63
CA ILE A 84 -1.02 4.67 13.86
C ILE A 84 -0.27 6.00 13.89
N ARG A 85 0.64 6.17 14.85
CA ARG A 85 1.49 7.35 14.91
C ARG A 85 2.59 7.27 13.84
N LEU A 86 2.54 8.21 12.89
CA LEU A 86 3.47 8.30 11.76
C LEU A 86 4.44 9.46 11.98
N GLU A 87 5.69 9.12 12.28
CA GLU A 87 6.81 10.03 12.46
C GLU A 87 7.82 9.87 11.31
N ALA A 88 8.27 11.00 10.75
CA ALA A 88 9.29 11.04 9.70
C ALA A 88 10.63 10.50 10.21
N GLY A 89 11.38 9.83 9.34
CA GLY A 89 12.66 9.18 9.68
C GLY A 89 12.53 7.93 10.55
N LYS A 90 11.32 7.56 10.98
CA LYS A 90 11.06 6.28 11.64
C LYS A 90 10.83 5.20 10.59
N LYS A 91 11.43 4.03 10.83
CA LYS A 91 11.20 2.82 10.04
C LYS A 91 9.94 2.10 10.49
N TYR A 92 9.13 1.66 9.52
CA TYR A 92 7.95 0.82 9.72
C TYR A 92 8.13 -0.47 8.94
N HIS A 93 7.84 -1.60 9.58
CA HIS A 93 7.82 -2.90 8.93
C HIS A 93 6.41 -3.19 8.41
N ILE A 94 6.28 -3.31 7.08
CA ILE A 94 5.03 -3.64 6.41
C ILE A 94 5.10 -5.08 5.92
N GLN A 95 4.11 -5.87 6.29
CA GLN A 95 3.89 -7.20 5.73
C GLN A 95 2.46 -7.30 5.22
N MET A 96 2.25 -7.82 4.02
CA MET A 96 0.93 -8.09 3.48
C MET A 96 0.85 -9.56 3.08
N ILE A 97 -0.19 -10.24 3.52
CA ILE A 97 -0.56 -11.57 3.04
C ILE A 97 -1.84 -11.40 2.23
N LEU A 98 -1.78 -11.80 0.96
CA LEU A 98 -2.92 -11.84 0.06
C LEU A 98 -3.26 -13.28 -0.26
N ASP A 99 -4.54 -13.63 -0.15
CA ASP A 99 -5.13 -14.92 -0.48
C ASP A 99 -6.46 -14.69 -1.21
N ASP A 100 -6.41 -14.77 -2.54
CA ASP A 100 -7.50 -14.57 -3.49
C ASP A 100 -8.23 -13.23 -3.27
N THR A 101 -9.32 -13.26 -2.52
CA THR A 101 -10.19 -12.10 -2.26
C THR A 101 -9.93 -11.43 -0.91
N ILE A 102 -8.96 -11.92 -0.13
CA ILE A 102 -8.60 -11.42 1.20
C ILE A 102 -7.19 -10.85 1.16
N ALA A 103 -6.98 -9.72 1.81
CA ALA A 103 -5.64 -9.33 2.22
C ALA A 103 -5.62 -8.96 3.70
N THR A 104 -4.53 -9.31 4.36
CA THR A 104 -4.20 -8.83 5.69
C THR A 104 -2.89 -8.07 5.61
N ILE A 105 -2.91 -6.79 5.97
CA ILE A 105 -1.69 -6.01 6.16
C ILE A 105 -1.34 -5.95 7.64
N TYR A 106 -0.07 -6.14 7.95
CA TYR A 106 0.54 -5.92 9.24
C TYR A 106 1.46 -4.71 9.12
N VAL A 107 1.33 -3.77 10.05
CA VAL A 107 2.27 -2.65 10.21
C VAL A 107 2.82 -2.74 11.62
N ASP A 108 4.12 -2.99 11.76
CA ASP A 108 4.79 -3.27 13.03
C ASP A 108 4.05 -4.34 13.86
N GLY A 109 3.51 -5.36 13.19
CA GLY A 109 2.77 -6.47 13.79
C GLY A 109 1.27 -6.22 14.04
N VAL A 110 0.75 -5.01 13.79
CA VAL A 110 -0.67 -4.68 13.95
C VAL A 110 -1.44 -4.95 12.66
N ALA A 111 -2.45 -5.82 12.72
CA ALA A 111 -3.18 -6.31 11.56
C ALA A 111 -4.40 -5.44 11.17
N LEU A 112 -4.62 -5.27 9.86
CA LEU A 112 -5.88 -4.83 9.24
C LEU A 112 -6.28 -5.83 8.15
N ASN A 113 -7.46 -6.44 8.32
CA ASN A 113 -8.02 -7.38 7.36
C ASN A 113 -8.91 -6.64 6.37
N THR A 114 -8.84 -7.01 5.10
CA THR A 114 -9.62 -6.41 4.03
C THR A 114 -10.21 -7.50 3.13
N ARG A 115 -11.35 -7.18 2.53
CA ARG A 115 -12.03 -8.03 1.54
C ARG A 115 -12.20 -7.21 0.27
N PHE A 116 -11.92 -7.84 -0.86
CA PHE A 116 -12.12 -7.27 -2.19
C PHE A 116 -12.41 -8.39 -3.19
N TYR A 117 -13.00 -8.06 -4.33
CA TYR A 117 -13.50 -9.07 -5.27
C TYR A 117 -12.99 -8.91 -6.70
N GLN A 118 -12.62 -7.69 -7.09
CA GLN A 118 -12.27 -7.40 -8.48
C GLN A 118 -10.76 -7.43 -8.68
N LYS A 119 -10.28 -8.31 -9.54
CA LYS A 119 -8.87 -8.31 -9.95
C LYS A 119 -8.70 -7.43 -11.18
N PHE A 120 -8.08 -6.25 -11.02
CA PHE A 120 -7.85 -5.33 -12.14
C PHE A 120 -6.59 -5.69 -12.94
N GLY A 121 -5.55 -6.12 -12.24
CA GLY A 121 -4.29 -6.60 -12.82
C GLY A 121 -3.48 -7.43 -11.82
N GLN A 122 -2.15 -7.45 -11.97
CA GLN A 122 -1.26 -8.33 -11.19
C GLN A 122 0.00 -7.62 -10.68
N SER A 123 0.03 -6.30 -10.76
CA SER A 123 1.19 -5.51 -10.33
C SER A 123 1.02 -5.09 -8.87
N LEU A 124 2.16 -5.04 -8.14
CA LEU A 124 2.27 -4.51 -6.78
C LEU A 124 3.28 -3.38 -6.78
N SER A 125 2.86 -2.24 -6.25
CA SER A 125 3.64 -1.01 -6.28
C SER A 125 3.57 -0.27 -4.94
N LEU A 126 4.59 0.55 -4.70
CA LEU A 126 4.58 1.53 -3.62
C LEU A 126 4.52 2.92 -4.22
N PHE A 127 3.90 3.86 -3.52
CA PHE A 127 3.89 5.25 -3.91
C PHE A 127 4.14 6.18 -2.73
N VAL A 128 4.57 7.39 -3.05
CA VAL A 128 4.68 8.51 -2.11
C VAL A 128 4.07 9.75 -2.74
N THR A 129 3.61 10.68 -1.91
CA THR A 129 3.03 11.96 -2.32
C THR A 129 3.65 13.08 -1.51
N ASP A 130 4.18 14.08 -2.21
CA ASP A 130 4.78 15.29 -1.64
C ASP A 130 5.93 14.98 -0.66
N GLY A 131 6.87 14.12 -1.02
CA GLY A 131 8.00 13.73 -0.18
C GLY A 131 8.78 12.54 -0.73
N THR A 132 9.48 11.85 0.16
CA THR A 132 10.40 10.77 -0.20
C THR A 132 10.08 9.52 0.61
N LEU A 133 10.08 8.35 -0.04
CA LEU A 133 9.92 7.04 0.59
C LEU A 133 11.13 6.17 0.30
N THR A 134 11.85 5.79 1.36
CA THR A 134 12.93 4.82 1.31
C THR A 134 12.37 3.44 1.64
N VAL A 135 12.63 2.49 0.75
CA VAL A 135 12.16 1.10 0.83
C VAL A 135 13.36 0.18 0.88
N THR A 136 13.44 -0.64 1.92
CA THR A 136 14.49 -1.64 2.12
C THR A 136 13.88 -3.00 2.43
N ASN A 137 14.64 -4.08 2.22
CA ASN A 137 14.21 -5.45 2.50
C ASN A 137 12.87 -5.85 1.82
N ALA A 138 12.59 -5.26 0.65
CA ALA A 138 11.38 -5.58 -0.11
C ALA A 138 11.50 -7.00 -0.70
N GLY A 139 10.54 -7.86 -0.37
CA GLY A 139 10.50 -9.25 -0.82
C GLY A 139 9.07 -9.72 -1.09
N LEU A 140 8.92 -10.62 -2.06
CA LEU A 140 7.66 -11.27 -2.38
C LEU A 140 7.86 -12.80 -2.39
N SER A 141 7.05 -13.52 -1.61
CA SER A 141 7.02 -14.98 -1.58
C SER A 141 5.67 -15.49 -2.07
N LYS A 142 5.67 -16.38 -3.07
CA LYS A 142 4.48 -17.11 -3.57
C LYS A 142 4.22 -18.41 -2.79
N THR A 143 5.14 -18.80 -1.90
CA THR A 143 4.99 -19.98 -1.05
C THR A 143 4.85 -19.51 0.39
N ILE A 144 3.67 -19.72 0.96
CA ILE A 144 3.40 -19.44 2.38
C ILE A 144 3.63 -20.77 3.12
N LYS A 145 4.69 -20.82 3.94
CA LYS A 145 4.97 -21.93 4.85
C LYS A 145 4.60 -21.54 6.27
#